data_AF-A0A926E377-F1
#
_entry.id   AF-A0A926E377-F1
#
_cell.length_a   1.000
_cell.length_b   1.000
_cell.length_c   1.000
_cell.angle_alpha   90.00
_cell.angle_beta   90.00
_cell.angle_gamma   90.00
#
_symmetry.space_group_name_H-M   'P 1'
#
loop_
_entity.id
_entity.type
_entity.pdbx_description
1 polymer ?
#
loop_
_entity_poly.entity_id
_entity_poly.type
_entity_poly.pdbx_seq_one_letter_code
_entity_poly.pdbx_strand_id
1 'polypeptide(L)'
;MFGKRKKEEKVQEVDMVCPRCGWVDSDLPKENCPFCGYSPVVIVGPAKVFYCDTMEDTLSMGEELRTTYCPTNSPAYDAEWAAKYQKRIQEYLIELDQKEKEQQKQEEIQKELEWQEKMQKIEKSVKDSRYIPKCPTCGSPDIRKAPEIGISTVYESGLVSIYDCVRKQFECNNCGYQW
;
A
#
# COMPACT_ATOMS: atom_id res chain seq x y z
N MET A 1 -30.92 15.49 -41.63
CA MET A 1 -30.80 14.17 -40.97
C MET A 1 -30.65 14.41 -39.47
N PHE A 2 -31.72 14.31 -38.70
CA PHE A 2 -31.65 14.42 -37.24
C PHE A 2 -31.94 13.04 -36.66
N GLY A 3 -30.86 12.32 -36.35
CA GLY A 3 -30.91 11.02 -35.69
C GLY A 3 -31.50 11.18 -34.29
N LYS A 4 -32.71 10.67 -34.09
CA LYS A 4 -33.32 10.52 -32.77
C LYS A 4 -32.46 9.56 -31.97
N ARG A 5 -31.69 10.08 -31.00
CA ARG A 5 -31.06 9.27 -29.95
C ARG A 5 -32.18 8.55 -29.21
N LYS A 6 -32.23 7.22 -29.31
CA LYS A 6 -33.10 6.39 -28.47
C LYS A 6 -32.69 6.66 -27.02
N LYS A 7 -33.63 7.11 -26.19
CA LYS A 7 -33.45 7.12 -24.73
C LYS A 7 -33.27 5.65 -24.33
N GLU A 8 -32.10 5.32 -23.82
CA GLU A 8 -31.88 4.07 -23.10
C GLU A 8 -32.83 4.08 -21.91
N GLU A 9 -33.79 3.16 -21.92
CA GLU A 9 -34.70 2.89 -20.82
C GLU A 9 -33.86 2.29 -19.69
N LYS A 10 -33.63 3.06 -18.63
CA LYS A 10 -32.96 2.58 -17.42
C LYS A 10 -33.81 1.45 -16.84
N VAL A 11 -33.37 0.21 -17.00
CA VAL A 11 -33.93 -0.94 -16.30
C VAL A 11 -33.83 -0.63 -14.80
N GLN A 12 -34.98 -0.55 -14.14
CA GLN A 12 -35.05 -0.30 -12.71
C GLN A 12 -34.49 -1.53 -11.98
N GLU A 13 -33.38 -1.35 -11.25
CA GLU A 13 -32.81 -2.38 -10.36
C GLU A 13 -33.84 -2.71 -9.27
N VAL A 14 -34.27 -3.97 -9.23
CA VAL A 14 -35.19 -4.51 -8.22
C VAL A 14 -34.41 -5.48 -7.34
N ASP A 15 -34.49 -5.31 -6.03
CA ASP A 15 -33.89 -6.21 -5.06
C ASP A 15 -34.96 -7.18 -4.55
N MET A 16 -34.66 -8.47 -4.58
CA MET A 16 -35.45 -9.47 -3.86
C MET A 16 -35.04 -9.48 -2.40
N VAL A 17 -36.01 -9.53 -1.50
CA VAL A 17 -35.75 -9.73 -0.07
C VAL A 17 -36.47 -10.98 0.39
N CYS A 18 -35.74 -11.92 1.00
CA CYS A 18 -36.36 -13.09 1.59
C CYS A 18 -37.09 -12.69 2.87
N PRO A 19 -38.42 -12.90 2.96
CA PRO A 19 -39.20 -12.51 4.13
C PRO A 19 -38.93 -13.38 5.37
N ARG A 20 -38.22 -14.51 5.19
CA ARG A 20 -37.86 -15.43 6.28
C ARG A 20 -36.54 -15.07 6.94
N CYS A 21 -35.49 -14.88 6.14
CA CYS A 21 -34.12 -14.75 6.63
C CYS A 21 -33.48 -13.40 6.33
N GLY A 22 -34.16 -12.52 5.59
CA GLY A 22 -33.63 -11.21 5.19
C GLY A 22 -32.55 -11.25 4.12
N TRP A 23 -32.29 -12.40 3.48
CA TRP A 23 -31.36 -12.49 2.36
C TRP A 23 -31.80 -11.63 1.18
N VAL A 24 -30.85 -10.94 0.54
CA VAL A 24 -31.12 -10.04 -0.58
C VAL A 24 -30.31 -10.39 -1.80
N ASP A 25 -30.91 -10.21 -2.97
CA ASP A 25 -30.27 -10.41 -4.25
C ASP A 25 -30.94 -9.59 -5.35
N SER A 26 -30.10 -9.03 -6.21
CA SER A 26 -30.50 -8.20 -7.36
C SER A 26 -30.61 -9.04 -8.65
N ASP A 27 -30.11 -10.29 -8.65
CA ASP A 27 -30.07 -11.17 -9.81
C ASP A 27 -31.41 -11.92 -10.01
N LEU A 28 -32.43 -11.24 -10.58
CA LEU A 28 -33.71 -11.74 -11.12
C LEU A 28 -34.59 -12.63 -10.20
N PRO A 29 -35.92 -12.67 -10.36
CA PRO A 29 -36.80 -13.42 -9.46
C PRO A 29 -36.45 -14.92 -9.39
N LYS A 30 -35.96 -15.37 -8.24
CA LYS A 30 -35.74 -16.79 -7.90
C LYS A 30 -36.99 -17.31 -7.20
N GLU A 31 -37.46 -18.52 -7.54
CA GLU A 31 -38.65 -19.10 -6.88
C GLU A 31 -38.45 -19.33 -5.38
N ASN A 32 -37.19 -19.59 -4.98
CA ASN A 32 -36.79 -19.90 -3.61
C ASN A 32 -35.58 -19.06 -3.20
N CYS A 33 -35.50 -18.70 -1.92
CA CYS A 33 -34.30 -18.08 -1.36
C CYS A 33 -33.13 -19.07 -1.37
N PRO A 34 -31.99 -18.78 -2.01
CA PRO A 34 -30.83 -19.68 -2.05
C PRO A 34 -30.09 -19.76 -0.71
N PHE A 35 -30.40 -18.89 0.26
CA PHE A 35 -29.83 -18.99 1.60
C PHE A 35 -30.59 -19.96 2.50
N CYS A 36 -31.92 -19.81 2.62
CA CYS A 36 -32.74 -20.59 3.56
C CYS A 36 -33.76 -21.54 2.91
N GLY A 37 -33.87 -21.52 1.58
CA GLY A 37 -34.81 -22.35 0.81
C GLY A 37 -36.27 -21.88 0.86
N TYR A 38 -36.58 -20.76 1.51
CA TYR A 38 -37.96 -20.28 1.66
C TYR A 38 -38.58 -19.83 0.33
N SER A 39 -39.87 -20.13 0.17
CA SER A 39 -40.73 -19.70 -0.93
C SER A 39 -42.10 -19.30 -0.39
N PRO A 40 -42.75 -18.25 -0.92
CA PRO A 40 -42.28 -17.35 -1.99
C PRO A 40 -41.26 -16.31 -1.50
N VAL A 41 -40.36 -15.84 -2.38
CA VAL A 41 -39.56 -14.64 -2.11
C VAL A 41 -40.37 -13.38 -2.41
N VAL A 42 -40.17 -12.31 -1.63
CA VAL A 42 -40.86 -11.03 -1.87
C VAL A 42 -39.96 -10.19 -2.76
N ILE A 43 -40.47 -9.79 -3.92
CA ILE A 43 -39.81 -8.80 -4.80
C ILE A 43 -40.10 -7.43 -4.22
N VAL A 44 -39.06 -6.72 -3.77
CA VAL A 44 -39.24 -5.34 -3.33
C VAL A 44 -38.93 -4.43 -4.51
N GLY A 45 -39.85 -3.51 -4.79
CA GLY A 45 -39.75 -2.56 -5.90
C GLY A 45 -38.51 -1.65 -5.81
N PRO A 46 -38.32 -0.80 -6.83
CA PRO A 46 -37.01 -0.27 -7.14
C PRO A 46 -36.53 0.77 -6.11
N ALA A 47 -35.25 0.62 -5.76
CA ALA A 47 -34.41 1.55 -5.01
C ALA A 47 -34.55 1.56 -3.47
N LYS A 48 -33.45 1.10 -2.85
CA LYS A 48 -33.02 1.39 -1.48
C LYS A 48 -33.94 0.88 -0.38
N VAL A 49 -34.17 -0.44 -0.35
CA VAL A 49 -34.54 -1.07 0.91
C VAL A 49 -33.27 -1.11 1.76
N PHE A 50 -33.09 -0.08 2.58
CA PHE A 50 -32.13 -0.14 3.67
C PHE A 50 -32.51 -1.32 4.54
N TYR A 51 -31.53 -2.18 4.80
CA TYR A 51 -31.69 -3.27 5.73
C TYR A 51 -32.02 -2.68 7.09
N CYS A 52 -33.03 -3.24 7.75
CA CYS A 52 -33.26 -3.02 9.18
C CYS A 52 -32.20 -3.79 9.98
N ASP A 53 -30.91 -3.52 9.74
CA ASP A 53 -29.78 -4.12 10.46
C ASP A 53 -29.47 -3.34 11.75
N THR A 54 -29.82 -2.05 11.81
CA THR A 54 -29.62 -1.19 12.97
C THR A 54 -30.76 -0.19 13.20
N MET A 55 -30.88 0.34 14.43
CA MET A 55 -31.80 1.43 14.79
C MET A 55 -31.59 2.70 13.93
N GLU A 56 -30.38 2.96 13.47
CA GLU A 56 -30.03 4.16 12.68
C GLU A 56 -30.48 4.05 11.23
N ASP A 57 -30.34 2.88 10.60
CA ASP A 57 -30.84 2.65 9.24
C ASP A 57 -32.36 2.76 9.15
N THR A 58 -33.06 2.33 10.21
CA THR A 58 -34.53 2.47 10.34
C THR A 58 -35.03 3.91 10.47
N LEU A 59 -34.17 4.90 10.76
CA LEU A 59 -34.54 6.31 10.82
C LEU A 59 -34.45 7.00 9.43
N SER A 60 -33.71 6.41 8.48
CA SER A 60 -33.59 6.94 7.11
C SER A 60 -34.72 6.46 6.18
N MET A 61 -35.38 5.36 6.55
CA MET A 61 -36.53 4.82 5.82
C MET A 61 -37.81 5.53 6.25
N GLY A 62 -38.69 5.84 5.28
CA GLY A 62 -40.06 6.23 5.61
C GLY A 62 -40.78 5.10 6.36
N GLU A 63 -41.56 5.45 7.38
CA GLU A 63 -42.30 4.53 8.26
C GLU A 63 -43.14 3.50 7.47
N GLU A 64 -43.74 3.93 6.37
CA GLU A 64 -44.53 3.07 5.46
C GLU A 64 -43.69 1.99 4.76
N LEU A 65 -42.45 2.30 4.38
CA LEU A 65 -41.56 1.33 3.75
C LEU A 65 -41.03 0.32 4.77
N ARG A 66 -40.70 0.78 5.97
CA ARG A 66 -40.23 -0.07 7.07
C ARG A 66 -41.31 -1.07 7.50
N THR A 67 -42.55 -0.61 7.67
CA THR A 67 -43.68 -1.47 8.07
C THR A 67 -44.00 -2.51 6.99
N THR A 68 -43.92 -2.13 5.71
CA THR A 68 -44.31 -3.00 4.60
C THR A 68 -43.23 -4.02 4.22
N TYR A 69 -41.95 -3.64 4.23
CA TYR A 69 -40.87 -4.42 3.61
C TYR A 69 -39.80 -4.95 4.57
N CYS A 70 -39.78 -4.54 5.83
CA CYS A 70 -38.81 -5.10 6.78
C CYS A 70 -39.16 -6.57 7.08
N PRO A 71 -38.22 -7.53 6.90
CA PRO A 71 -38.47 -8.94 7.14
C PRO A 71 -39.02 -9.23 8.53
N THR A 72 -38.68 -8.44 9.56
CA THR A 72 -39.18 -8.64 10.94
C THR A 72 -40.69 -8.46 11.09
N ASN A 73 -41.35 -7.76 10.16
CA ASN A 73 -42.81 -7.61 10.14
C ASN A 73 -43.50 -8.75 9.38
N SER A 74 -42.74 -9.62 8.72
CA SER A 74 -43.28 -10.76 7.99
C SER A 74 -43.69 -11.88 8.95
N PRO A 75 -44.88 -12.50 8.75
CA PRO A 75 -45.24 -13.73 9.46
C PRO A 75 -44.29 -14.90 9.20
N ALA A 76 -43.53 -14.84 8.10
CA ALA A 76 -42.54 -15.86 7.74
C ALA A 76 -41.17 -15.62 8.39
N TYR A 77 -40.98 -14.51 9.11
CA TYR A 77 -39.71 -14.14 9.73
C TYR A 77 -39.22 -15.23 10.69
N ASP A 78 -37.96 -15.59 10.55
CA ASP A 78 -37.31 -16.58 11.37
C ASP A 78 -36.00 -16.00 11.90
N ALA A 79 -36.03 -15.61 13.18
CA ALA A 79 -34.92 -14.93 13.82
C ALA A 79 -33.63 -15.76 13.82
N GLU A 80 -33.73 -17.10 13.85
CA GLU A 80 -32.57 -17.97 13.79
C GLU A 80 -31.91 -17.91 12.40
N TRP A 81 -32.73 -17.97 11.35
CA TRP A 81 -32.22 -17.84 9.98
C TRP A 81 -31.69 -16.43 9.68
N ALA A 82 -32.35 -15.39 10.19
CA ALA A 82 -31.85 -14.02 10.09
C ALA A 82 -30.47 -13.87 10.76
N ALA A 83 -30.31 -14.41 11.98
CA ALA A 83 -29.02 -14.40 12.68
C ALA A 83 -27.94 -15.18 11.93
N LYS A 84 -28.28 -16.33 11.31
CA LYS A 84 -27.34 -17.07 10.44
C LYS A 84 -26.89 -16.25 9.24
N TYR A 85 -27.82 -15.52 8.60
CA TYR A 85 -27.48 -14.68 7.46
C TYR A 85 -26.58 -13.51 7.87
N GLN A 86 -26.93 -12.81 8.96
CA GLN A 86 -26.12 -11.73 9.51
C GLN A 86 -24.71 -12.21 9.88
N LYS A 87 -24.59 -13.38 10.51
CA LYS A 87 -23.29 -13.99 10.82
C LYS A 87 -22.45 -14.21 9.56
N ARG A 88 -23.07 -14.72 8.48
CA ARG A 88 -22.39 -14.91 7.19
C ARG A 88 -21.89 -13.60 6.57
N ILE A 89 -22.68 -12.52 6.67
CA ILE A 89 -22.23 -11.18 6.24
C ILE A 89 -21.03 -10.73 7.07
N GLN A 90 -21.10 -10.86 8.39
CA GLN A 90 -20.01 -10.47 9.29
C GLN A 90 -18.71 -11.25 8.99
N GLU A 91 -18.80 -12.56 8.80
CA GLU A 91 -17.67 -13.40 8.40
C GLU A 91 -17.05 -12.94 7.07
N TYR A 92 -17.89 -12.62 6.08
CA TYR A 92 -17.44 -12.09 4.79
C TYR A 92 -16.73 -10.72 4.93
N LEU A 93 -17.26 -9.81 5.74
CA LEU A 93 -16.64 -8.51 5.99
C LEU A 93 -15.28 -8.65 6.70
N ILE A 94 -15.16 -9.58 7.65
CA ILE A 94 -13.89 -9.89 8.32
C ILE A 94 -12.87 -10.44 7.31
N GLU A 95 -13.27 -11.35 6.41
CA GLU A 95 -12.37 -11.86 5.36
C GLU A 95 -11.88 -10.75 4.41
N LEU A 96 -12.74 -9.80 4.07
CA LEU A 96 -12.36 -8.66 3.23
C LEU A 96 -11.33 -7.77 3.93
N ASP A 97 -11.56 -7.40 5.19
CA ASP A 97 -10.62 -6.61 6.00
C ASP A 97 -9.26 -7.33 6.15
N GLN A 98 -9.26 -8.64 6.36
CA GLN A 98 -8.03 -9.43 6.44
C GLN A 98 -7.26 -9.42 5.11
N LYS A 99 -7.95 -9.57 3.98
CA LYS A 99 -7.34 -9.52 2.65
C LYS A 99 -6.75 -8.14 2.35
N GLU A 100 -7.45 -7.07 2.72
CA GLU A 100 -6.97 -5.71 2.55
C GLU A 100 -5.71 -5.46 3.38
N LYS A 101 -5.69 -5.88 4.65
CA LYS A 101 -4.51 -5.78 5.52
C LYS A 101 -3.32 -6.58 5.01
N GLU A 102 -3.55 -7.79 4.50
CA GLU A 102 -2.48 -8.60 3.91
C GLU A 102 -1.94 -7.93 2.65
N GLN A 103 -2.80 -7.39 1.79
CA GLN A 103 -2.36 -6.65 0.61
C GLN A 103 -1.51 -5.43 0.99
N GLN A 104 -1.96 -4.63 1.96
CA GLN A 104 -1.19 -3.47 2.45
C GLN A 104 0.19 -3.89 2.98
N LYS A 105 0.25 -4.97 3.75
CA LYS A 105 1.51 -5.52 4.26
C LYS A 105 2.44 -5.98 3.15
N GLN A 106 1.91 -6.63 2.11
CA GLN A 106 2.71 -7.05 0.95
C GLN A 106 3.26 -5.84 0.17
N GLU A 107 2.44 -4.79 -0.01
CA GLU A 107 2.87 -3.55 -0.64
C GLU A 107 3.97 -2.82 0.16
N GLU A 108 3.90 -2.83 1.49
CA GLU A 108 4.94 -2.29 2.36
C GLU A 108 6.25 -3.06 2.25
N ILE A 109 6.20 -4.40 2.28
CA ILE A 109 7.37 -5.26 2.09
C ILE A 109 8.00 -5.01 0.72
N GLN A 110 7.18 -4.90 -0.33
CA GLN A 110 7.65 -4.64 -1.69
C GLN A 110 8.37 -3.28 -1.78
N LYS A 111 7.80 -2.22 -1.21
CA LYS A 111 8.43 -0.89 -1.16
C LYS A 111 9.76 -0.89 -0.41
N GLU A 112 9.84 -1.64 0.69
CA GLU A 112 11.08 -1.79 1.46
C GLU A 112 12.16 -2.51 0.64
N LEU A 113 11.81 -3.60 -0.05
CA LEU A 113 12.73 -4.33 -0.93
C LEU A 113 13.24 -3.43 -2.07
N GLU A 114 12.34 -2.69 -2.73
CA GLU A 114 12.71 -1.75 -3.79
C GLU A 114 13.62 -0.62 -3.28
N TRP A 115 13.36 -0.12 -2.07
CA TRP A 115 14.21 0.88 -1.43
C TRP A 115 15.60 0.31 -1.13
N GLN A 116 15.68 -0.91 -0.58
CA GLN A 116 16.96 -1.57 -0.31
C GLN A 116 17.77 -1.81 -1.60
N GLU A 117 17.14 -2.30 -2.67
CA GLU A 117 17.81 -2.46 -3.96
C GLU A 117 18.34 -1.14 -4.52
N LYS A 118 17.56 -0.05 -4.39
CA LYS A 118 17.99 1.28 -4.81
C LYS A 118 19.20 1.76 -4.00
N MET A 119 19.18 1.55 -2.69
CA MET A 119 20.30 1.91 -1.81
C MET A 119 21.57 1.10 -2.12
N GLN A 120 21.44 -0.20 -2.40
CA GLN A 120 22.57 -1.03 -2.84
C GLN A 120 23.17 -0.56 -4.16
N LYS A 121 22.34 -0.17 -5.14
CA LYS A 121 22.80 0.41 -6.41
C LYS A 121 23.57 1.71 -6.20
N ILE A 122 23.06 2.59 -5.32
CA ILE A 122 23.73 3.85 -4.97
C ILE A 122 25.08 3.55 -4.29
N GLU A 123 25.12 2.67 -3.30
CA GLU A 123 26.36 2.30 -2.60
C GLU A 123 27.40 1.74 -3.57
N LYS A 124 26.98 0.87 -4.50
CA LYS A 124 27.86 0.35 -5.55
C LYS A 124 28.40 1.46 -6.46
N SER A 125 27.54 2.35 -6.95
CA SER A 125 28.00 3.47 -7.78
C SER A 125 28.98 4.39 -7.05
N VAL A 126 28.78 4.62 -5.75
CA VAL A 126 29.68 5.43 -4.92
C VAL A 126 31.01 4.72 -4.70
N LYS A 127 31.03 3.40 -4.53
CA LYS A 127 32.28 2.61 -4.44
C LYS A 127 33.06 2.70 -5.75
N ASP A 128 32.39 2.54 -6.89
CA ASP A 128 33.03 2.58 -8.22
C ASP A 128 33.50 4.01 -8.58
N SER A 129 32.84 5.05 -8.07
CA SER A 129 33.19 6.46 -8.36
C SER A 129 34.22 7.07 -7.41
N ARG A 130 34.76 6.33 -6.42
CA ARG A 130 35.82 6.89 -5.56
C ARG A 130 37.07 7.09 -6.40
N TYR A 131 37.36 8.33 -6.73
CA TYR A 131 38.62 8.70 -7.35
C TYR A 131 39.76 8.36 -6.39
N ILE A 132 40.53 7.33 -6.73
CA ILE A 132 41.78 7.02 -6.05
C ILE A 132 42.85 7.91 -6.71
N PRO A 133 43.49 8.84 -5.97
CA PRO A 133 44.55 9.65 -6.53
C PRO A 133 45.64 8.74 -7.09
N LYS A 134 46.21 9.13 -8.23
CA LYS A 134 47.29 8.39 -8.89
C LYS A 134 48.59 9.17 -8.76
N CYS A 135 49.71 8.45 -8.69
CA CYS A 135 51.02 9.06 -8.73
C CYS A 135 51.19 9.83 -10.06
N PRO A 136 51.54 11.12 -10.05
CA PRO A 136 51.68 11.91 -11.27
C PRO A 136 52.86 11.45 -12.16
N THR A 137 53.80 10.68 -11.61
CA THR A 137 55.00 10.21 -12.34
C THR A 137 54.78 8.87 -13.03
N CYS A 138 54.18 7.89 -12.35
CA CYS A 138 54.03 6.53 -12.88
C CYS A 138 52.57 6.04 -13.00
N GLY A 139 51.60 6.85 -12.60
CA GLY A 139 50.18 6.52 -12.66
C GLY A 139 49.68 5.50 -11.63
N SER A 140 50.56 4.99 -10.75
CA SER A 140 50.17 4.00 -9.73
C SER A 140 49.18 4.59 -8.72
N PRO A 141 48.07 3.89 -8.40
CA PRO A 141 47.17 4.27 -7.30
C PRO A 141 47.71 3.88 -5.91
N ASP A 142 48.84 3.15 -5.86
CA ASP A 142 49.45 2.69 -4.62
C ASP A 142 50.33 3.80 -4.01
N ILE A 143 49.71 4.53 -3.07
CA ILE A 143 50.24 5.73 -2.45
C ILE A 143 49.98 5.64 -0.94
N ARG A 144 50.98 6.00 -0.13
CA ARG A 144 50.85 6.15 1.32
C ARG A 144 51.07 7.60 1.73
N LYS A 145 50.55 7.97 2.89
CA LYS A 145 50.92 9.25 3.52
C LYS A 145 52.41 9.17 3.87
N ALA A 146 53.19 10.14 3.42
CA ALA A 146 54.59 10.21 3.78
C ALA A 146 54.69 10.36 5.31
N PRO A 147 55.66 9.70 5.97
CA PRO A 147 55.90 9.93 7.39
C PRO A 147 56.16 11.43 7.61
N GLU A 148 55.51 12.03 8.61
CA GLU A 148 55.83 13.40 9.01
C GLU A 148 57.29 13.42 9.47
N ILE A 149 58.20 13.87 8.59
CA ILE A 149 59.56 14.20 9.00
C ILE A 149 59.43 15.46 9.84
N GLY A 150 59.34 15.24 11.15
CA GLY A 150 59.36 16.28 12.16
C GLY A 150 60.56 17.19 11.92
N ILE A 151 60.29 18.47 11.91
CA ILE A 151 61.27 19.55 11.84
C ILE A 151 62.41 19.22 12.82
N SER A 152 63.62 18.97 12.33
CA SER A 152 64.82 19.05 13.17
C SER A 152 65.18 20.51 13.34
N THR A 153 64.64 21.18 14.36
CA THR A 153 65.18 22.46 14.82
C THR A 153 66.48 22.19 15.56
N VAL A 154 67.60 22.17 14.84
CA VAL A 154 68.91 22.44 15.45
C VAL A 154 69.05 23.96 15.45
N TYR A 155 68.89 24.56 16.63
CA TYR A 155 69.17 25.96 16.85
C TYR A 155 70.65 26.09 17.23
N GLU A 156 71.49 26.49 16.29
CA GLU A 156 72.75 27.14 16.63
C GLU A 156 73.09 28.06 15.46
N SER A 157 73.10 29.37 15.73
CA SER A 157 73.30 30.48 14.78
C SER A 157 72.11 30.86 13.88
N GLY A 158 71.12 31.54 14.47
CA GLY A 158 70.63 32.85 13.99
C GLY A 158 70.15 33.08 12.55
N LEU A 159 69.94 32.07 11.71
CA LEU A 159 69.38 32.23 10.36
C LEU A 159 68.30 31.18 10.10
N VAL A 160 67.03 31.54 10.33
CA VAL A 160 65.89 30.74 9.87
C VAL A 160 65.70 31.01 8.38
N SER A 161 66.27 30.16 7.54
CA SER A 161 65.84 30.07 6.15
C SER A 161 64.50 29.34 6.13
N ILE A 162 63.41 30.07 5.91
CA ILE A 162 62.11 29.47 5.60
C ILE A 162 62.21 28.98 4.15
N TYR A 163 62.81 27.81 3.94
CA TYR A 163 62.56 27.11 2.69
C TYR A 163 61.09 26.70 2.72
N ASP A 164 60.32 27.12 1.71
CA ASP A 164 59.03 26.55 1.36
C ASP A 164 59.24 25.08 0.97
N CYS A 165 59.54 24.25 1.96
CA CYS A 165 59.39 22.82 1.86
C CYS A 165 57.88 22.60 1.80
N VAL A 166 57.34 22.61 0.58
CA VAL A 166 56.07 21.95 0.26
C VAL A 166 56.18 20.57 0.90
N ARG A 167 55.56 20.41 2.08
CA ARG A 167 55.63 19.16 2.82
C ARG A 167 54.93 18.14 1.97
N LYS A 168 55.71 17.30 1.30
CA LYS A 168 55.21 16.24 0.47
C LYS A 168 54.39 15.31 1.37
N GLN A 169 53.09 15.30 1.16
CA GLN A 169 52.14 14.60 2.03
C GLN A 169 52.03 13.13 1.64
N PHE A 170 52.41 12.79 0.42
CA PHE A 170 52.21 11.48 -0.18
C PHE A 170 53.50 10.93 -0.79
N GLU A 171 53.63 9.61 -0.73
CA GLU A 171 54.71 8.84 -1.34
C GLU A 171 54.10 7.69 -2.15
N CYS A 172 54.54 7.53 -3.40
CA CYS A 172 54.15 6.40 -4.24
C CYS A 172 55.00 5.17 -3.92
N ASN A 173 54.37 4.06 -3.55
CA ASN A 173 55.08 2.81 -3.25
C ASN A 173 55.66 2.13 -4.49
N ASN A 174 55.16 2.45 -5.69
CA ASN A 174 55.62 1.84 -6.94
C ASN A 174 56.88 2.49 -7.53
N CYS A 175 57.02 3.83 -7.43
CA CYS A 175 58.17 4.55 -8.01
C CYS A 175 58.95 5.43 -7.02
N GLY A 176 58.50 5.53 -5.76
CA GLY A 176 59.13 6.34 -4.72
C GLY A 176 58.92 7.85 -4.86
N TYR A 177 58.18 8.32 -5.87
CA TYR A 177 57.91 9.76 -6.03
C TYR A 177 57.06 10.30 -4.88
N GLN A 178 57.45 11.47 -4.36
CA GLN A 178 56.81 12.14 -3.24
C GLN A 178 56.31 13.53 -3.65
N TRP A 179 55.08 13.89 -3.26
CA TRP A 179 54.44 15.19 -3.50
C TRP A 179 53.48 15.61 -2.40
#